data_AF-A0A2S7ZHU2-F1
#
_entry.id   AF-A0A2S7ZHU2-F1
#
_cell.length_a   1.000
_cell.length_b   1.000
_cell.length_c   1.000
_cell.angle_alpha   90.00
_cell.angle_beta   90.00
_cell.angle_gamma   90.00
#
_symmetry.space_group_name_H-M   'P 1'
#
loop_
_entity.id
_entity.type
_entity.pdbx_description
1 polymer ?
#
loop_
_entity_poly.entity_id
_entity_poly.type
_entity_poly.pdbx_seq_one_letter_code
_entity_poly.pdbx_strand_id
1 'polypeptide(L)'
;MQAIAEKVTQAISEPKTEDVINHPSHYTRGKIEVIDFIEDQQLPYHLGNVIKYIARAGYKGDKLEDLKKARWYLDRYINEVMRHE
;
A
#
# COMPACT_ATOMS: atom_id res chain seq x y z
N MET A 1 11.83 15.49 46.06
CA MET A 1 11.99 16.24 44.79
C MET A 1 12.68 15.44 43.68
N GLN A 2 13.30 14.27 43.93
CA GLN A 2 13.92 13.45 42.88
C GLN A 2 12.95 12.51 42.13
N ALA A 3 11.90 11.99 42.78
CA ALA A 3 10.98 11.03 42.16
C ALA A 3 9.99 11.60 41.11
N ILE A 4 9.95 12.92 40.94
CA ILE A 4 9.13 13.61 39.93
C ILE A 4 9.92 13.90 38.65
N ALA A 5 11.25 13.90 38.69
CA ALA A 5 12.09 14.16 37.52
C ALA A 5 12.20 12.96 36.58
N GLU A 6 12.17 11.74 37.11
CA GLU A 6 12.31 10.51 36.32
C GLU A 6 11.03 10.11 35.55
N LYS A 7 9.85 10.55 36.00
CA LYS A 7 8.58 10.29 35.29
C LYS A 7 8.37 11.18 34.06
N VAL A 8 9.10 12.29 33.92
CA VAL A 8 8.94 13.23 32.81
C VAL A 8 9.72 12.78 31.56
N THR A 9 10.77 11.98 31.73
CA THR A 9 11.64 11.53 30.63
C THR A 9 11.06 10.42 29.77
N GLN A 10 10.01 9.71 30.21
CA GLN A 10 9.48 8.53 29.50
C GLN A 10 8.34 8.86 28.51
N ALA A 11 7.92 10.12 28.41
CA ALA A 11 6.72 10.51 27.64
C ALA A 11 7.02 11.34 26.38
N ILE A 12 8.25 11.30 25.86
CA ILE A 12 8.59 11.94 24.59
C ILE A 12 9.10 10.84 23.64
N SER A 13 8.18 9.99 23.16
CA SER A 13 8.50 9.15 22.01
C SER A 13 8.67 10.08 20.81
N GLU A 14 9.87 10.06 20.22
CA GLU A 14 10.18 10.80 19.01
C GLU A 14 9.07 10.61 17.96
N PRO A 15 8.69 11.66 17.20
CA PRO A 15 7.73 11.49 16.13
C PRO A 15 8.27 10.43 15.17
N LYS A 16 7.57 9.29 15.05
CA LYS A 16 7.84 8.32 14.00
C LYS A 16 7.71 9.06 12.67
N THR A 17 8.84 9.43 12.09
CA THR A 17 8.93 9.90 10.71
C THR A 17 8.32 8.81 9.85
N GLU A 18 7.21 9.11 9.17
CA GLU A 18 6.63 8.16 8.21
C GLU A 18 7.68 7.84 7.15
N ASP A 19 8.07 6.56 7.06
CA ASP A 19 8.90 6.08 5.96
C ASP A 19 8.01 5.96 4.71
N VAL A 20 7.85 7.08 4.02
CA VAL A 20 7.00 7.18 2.82
C VAL A 20 7.54 6.37 1.63
N ILE A 21 8.79 5.90 1.70
CA ILE A 21 9.46 5.15 0.63
C ILE A 21 9.26 3.66 0.85
N ASN A 22 9.68 3.15 2.01
CA ASN A 22 9.69 1.72 2.27
C ASN A 22 8.38 1.21 2.88
N HIS A 23 7.66 2.04 3.64
CA HIS A 23 6.41 1.67 4.31
C HIS A 23 5.28 2.68 4.10
N PRO A 24 4.93 3.00 2.84
CA PRO A 24 3.90 3.99 2.52
C PRO A 24 2.55 3.65 3.17
N SER A 25 2.04 4.57 4.00
CA SER A 25 0.78 4.43 4.78
C SER A 25 -0.49 4.11 3.97
N HIS A 26 -0.45 4.32 2.65
CA HIS A 26 -1.53 4.00 1.72
C HIS A 26 -1.44 2.58 1.14
N TYR A 27 -0.43 1.80 1.50
CA TYR A 27 -0.25 0.38 1.15
C TYR A 27 0.03 -0.54 2.37
N THR A 28 0.20 0.02 3.58
CA THR A 28 0.60 -0.72 4.80
C THR A 28 -0.53 -0.85 5.85
N ARG A 29 -1.79 -0.81 5.43
CA ARG A 29 -2.97 -0.87 6.33
C ARG A 29 -3.35 -2.27 6.77
N GLY A 30 -3.02 -3.26 5.95
CA GLY A 30 -3.23 -4.67 6.26
C GLY A 30 -2.11 -5.23 7.14
N LYS A 31 -2.25 -6.50 7.52
CA LYS A 31 -1.17 -7.26 8.18
C LYS A 31 -0.02 -7.61 7.22
N ILE A 32 -0.27 -7.49 5.92
CA ILE A 32 0.62 -7.85 4.82
C ILE A 32 0.70 -6.61 3.94
N GLU A 33 1.91 -6.24 3.52
CA GLU A 33 2.05 -5.13 2.58
C GLU A 33 1.64 -5.54 1.18
N VAL A 34 1.13 -4.59 0.41
CA VAL A 34 0.66 -4.86 -0.95
C VAL A 34 1.79 -5.42 -1.83
N ILE A 35 3.01 -4.95 -1.65
CA ILE A 35 4.18 -5.45 -2.40
C ILE A 35 4.48 -6.91 -2.03
N ASP A 36 4.49 -7.25 -0.74
CA ASP A 36 4.73 -8.61 -0.26
C ASP A 36 3.72 -9.60 -0.85
N PHE A 37 2.43 -9.23 -0.87
CA PHE A 37 1.38 -10.07 -1.47
C PHE A 37 1.57 -10.27 -2.98
N ILE A 38 1.95 -9.21 -3.70
CA ILE A 38 2.18 -9.27 -5.15
C ILE A 38 3.35 -10.19 -5.48
N GLU A 39 4.44 -10.11 -4.71
CA GLU A 39 5.63 -10.94 -4.88
C GLU A 39 5.39 -12.39 -4.48
N ASP A 40 4.72 -12.65 -3.35
CA ASP A 40 4.35 -13.99 -2.88
C ASP A 40 3.47 -14.74 -3.90
N GLN A 41 2.49 -14.06 -4.47
CA GLN A 41 1.58 -14.63 -5.47
C GLN A 41 2.17 -14.62 -6.90
N GLN A 42 3.41 -14.13 -7.08
CA GLN A 42 4.10 -14.03 -8.37
C GLN A 42 3.23 -13.38 -9.47
N LEU A 43 2.48 -12.33 -9.09
CA LEU A 43 1.52 -11.74 -10.01
C LEU A 43 2.23 -11.04 -11.18
N PRO A 44 1.77 -11.23 -12.42
CA PRO A 44 2.30 -10.52 -13.56
C PRO A 44 2.05 -9.02 -13.41
N TYR A 45 2.88 -8.21 -14.10
CA TYR A 45 2.88 -6.75 -13.99
C TYR A 45 1.49 -6.10 -14.00
N HIS A 46 0.61 -6.54 -14.90
CA HIS A 46 -0.75 -6.01 -14.99
C HIS A 46 -1.55 -6.31 -13.72
N LEU A 47 -1.56 -7.56 -13.25
CA LEU A 47 -2.31 -7.95 -12.04
C LEU A 47 -1.74 -7.33 -10.76
N GLY A 48 -0.42 -7.20 -10.65
CA GLY A 48 0.19 -6.46 -9.53
C GLY A 48 -0.28 -5.00 -9.48
N ASN A 49 -0.39 -4.34 -10.62
CA ASN A 49 -0.96 -2.99 -10.69
C ASN A 49 -2.44 -2.95 -10.31
N VAL A 50 -3.24 -3.94 -10.71
CA VAL A 50 -4.66 -4.05 -10.31
C VAL A 50 -4.78 -4.06 -8.79
N ILE A 51 -4.06 -4.95 -8.11
CA ILE A 51 -4.06 -5.05 -6.64
C ILE A 51 -3.59 -3.75 -6.00
N LYS A 52 -2.49 -3.17 -6.51
CA LYS A 52 -1.96 -1.88 -6.03
C LYS A 52 -3.01 -0.78 -6.04
N TYR A 53 -3.72 -0.57 -7.16
CA TYR A 53 -4.72 0.50 -7.25
C TYR A 53 -5.97 0.20 -6.42
N ILE A 54 -6.39 -1.06 -6.30
CA ILE A 54 -7.50 -1.43 -5.41
C ILE A 54 -7.16 -1.14 -3.96
N ALA A 55 -5.98 -1.56 -3.50
CA ALA A 55 -5.54 -1.35 -2.12
C ALA A 55 -5.33 0.13 -1.78
N ARG A 56 -5.06 0.98 -2.78
CA ARG A 56 -4.87 2.43 -2.62
C ARG A 56 -6.15 3.25 -2.66
N ALA A 57 -7.21 2.73 -3.29
CA ALA A 57 -8.40 3.51 -3.60
C ALA A 57 -9.07 4.09 -2.34
N GLY A 58 -9.20 5.42 -2.29
CA GLY A 58 -9.76 6.13 -1.14
C GLY A 58 -8.77 6.42 -0.01
N TYR A 59 -7.49 6.10 -0.23
CA TYR A 59 -6.41 6.28 0.73
C TYR A 59 -5.28 7.15 0.21
N LYS A 60 -5.26 7.41 -1.10
CA LYS A 60 -4.41 8.42 -1.74
C LYS A 60 -5.09 8.94 -3.00
N GLY A 61 -5.26 10.26 -3.10
CA GLY A 61 -5.88 10.89 -4.27
C GLY A 61 -7.34 10.50 -4.46
N ASP A 62 -7.82 10.56 -5.70
CA ASP A 62 -9.22 10.28 -6.04
C ASP A 62 -9.51 8.77 -6.11
N LYS A 63 -10.53 8.34 -5.36
CA LYS A 63 -10.95 6.93 -5.29
C LYS A 63 -11.40 6.40 -6.65
N LEU A 64 -12.19 7.18 -7.39
CA LEU A 64 -12.75 6.73 -8.66
C LEU A 64 -11.65 6.59 -9.72
N GLU A 65 -10.66 7.48 -9.72
CA GLU A 65 -9.50 7.42 -10.59
C GLU A 65 -8.67 6.15 -10.34
N ASP A 66 -8.43 5.79 -9.09
CA ASP A 66 -7.73 4.54 -8.75
C ASP A 66 -8.49 3.30 -9.21
N LEU A 67 -9.81 3.26 -9.00
CA LEU A 67 -10.64 2.16 -9.50
C LEU A 67 -10.63 2.08 -11.03
N LYS A 68 -10.65 3.22 -11.73
CA LYS A 68 -10.52 3.27 -13.19
C LYS A 68 -9.15 2.76 -13.67
N LYS A 69 -8.07 3.09 -12.97
CA LYS A 69 -6.73 2.56 -13.27
C LYS A 69 -6.67 1.04 -13.06
N ALA A 70 -7.24 0.54 -11.97
CA ALA A 70 -7.32 -0.90 -11.73
C ALA A 70 -8.04 -1.61 -12.88
N ARG A 71 -9.21 -1.11 -13.29
CA ARG A 71 -9.95 -1.63 -14.46
C ARG A 71 -9.10 -1.60 -15.73
N TRP A 72 -8.42 -0.48 -16.01
CA TRP A 72 -7.59 -0.34 -17.21
C TRP A 72 -6.48 -1.41 -17.29
N TYR A 73 -5.81 -1.71 -16.17
CA TYR A 73 -4.80 -2.78 -16.12
C TYR A 73 -5.40 -4.17 -16.31
N LEU A 74 -6.57 -4.42 -15.71
CA LEU A 74 -7.27 -5.69 -15.85
C LEU A 74 -7.71 -5.93 -17.30
N ASP A 75 -8.34 -4.93 -17.93
CA ASP A 75 -8.80 -5.02 -19.32
C ASP A 75 -7.63 -5.32 -20.28
N ARG A 76 -6.44 -4.75 -20.04
CA ARG A 76 -5.24 -5.06 -20.82
C ARG A 76 -4.77 -6.50 -20.65
N TYR A 77 -4.78 -7.00 -19.42
CA TYR A 77 -4.38 -8.39 -19.16
C TYR A 77 -5.37 -9.38 -19.76
N ILE A 78 -6.67 -9.10 -19.68
CA ILE A 78 -7.71 -9.91 -20.35
C ILE A 78 -7.45 -9.96 -21.85
N ASN A 79 -7.19 -8.82 -22.50
CA ASN A 79 -6.86 -8.78 -23.92
C ASN A 79 -5.57 -9.55 -24.24
N GLU A 80 -4.59 -9.58 -23.33
CA GLU A 80 -3.37 -10.36 -23.50
C GLU A 80 -3.67 -11.86 -23.48
N VAL A 81 -4.43 -12.33 -22.47
CA VAL A 81 -4.86 -13.72 -22.34
C VAL A 81 -5.67 -14.17 -23.56
N MET A 82 -6.65 -13.37 -23.99
CA MET A 82 -7.49 -13.69 -25.16
C MET A 82 -6.73 -13.83 -26.48
N ARG A 83 -5.54 -13.21 -26.62
CA ARG A 83 -4.69 -13.39 -27.83
C ARG A 83 -3.95 -14.73 -27.85
N HIS A 84 -3.88 -15.40 -26.70
CA HIS A 84 -3.17 -16.65 -26.51
C HIS A 84 -4.11 -17.85 -26.30
N GLU A 85 -5.42 -17.63 -26.47
CA GLU A 85 -6.45 -18.66 -26.63
C GLU A 85 -6.67 -18.96 -28.13
#